data_AF-A0A7R9WV46-F1
#
_entry.id   AF-A0A7R9WV46-F1
#
_cell.length_a   1.000
_cell.length_b   1.000
_cell.length_c   1.000
_cell.angle_alpha   90.00
_cell.angle_beta   90.00
_cell.angle_gamma   90.00
#
_symmetry.space_group_name_H-M   'P 1'
#
loop_
_entity.id
_entity.type
_entity.pdbx_description
1 polymer ?
#
loop_
_entity_poly.entity_id
_entity_poly.type
_entity_poly.pdbx_seq_one_letter_code
_entity_poly.pdbx_strand_id
1 'polypeptide(L)'
;IFRSGLMHKLKPGKLAIADRGYATSRPQERKLLSLPDKMDCKELAKFKSRARCRHETFNGRLKFFNSLGHTFRHGSELHEHVMVAVCVIVQYQMDNGAAIFNV
;
A
#
# COMPACT_ATOMS: atom_id res chain seq x y z
N ILE A 1 -8.22 -2.89 -9.18
CA ILE A 1 -7.62 -3.34 -7.90
C ILE A 1 -8.43 -2.90 -6.68
N PHE A 2 -8.53 -1.59 -6.36
CA PHE A 2 -9.30 -1.15 -5.17
C PHE A 2 -10.78 -1.53 -5.23
N ARG A 3 -11.48 -1.10 -6.30
CA ARG A 3 -12.90 -1.41 -6.54
C ARG A 3 -13.16 -2.89 -6.81
N SER A 4 -12.23 -3.53 -7.52
CA SER A 4 -12.38 -4.91 -8.01
C SER A 4 -12.12 -5.99 -6.96
N GLY A 5 -11.65 -5.64 -5.76
CA GLY A 5 -11.33 -6.66 -4.75
C GLY A 5 -11.03 -6.12 -3.36
N LEU A 6 -10.15 -5.11 -3.23
CA LEU A 6 -9.74 -4.63 -1.89
C LEU A 6 -10.92 -4.07 -1.08
N MET A 7 -11.87 -3.42 -1.74
CA MET A 7 -13.10 -2.93 -1.13
C MET A 7 -13.89 -4.02 -0.40
N HIS A 8 -13.99 -5.22 -0.98
CA HIS A 8 -14.74 -6.34 -0.41
C HIS A 8 -13.97 -7.06 0.71
N LYS A 9 -12.67 -6.84 0.83
CA LYS A 9 -11.82 -7.42 1.89
C LYS A 9 -11.74 -6.55 3.16
N LEU A 10 -12.23 -5.30 3.10
CA LEU A 10 -12.28 -4.41 4.26
C LEU A 10 -13.39 -4.84 5.22
N LYS A 11 -13.03 -5.07 6.48
CA LYS A 11 -14.02 -5.36 7.54
C LYS A 11 -14.89 -4.12 7.78
N PRO A 12 -16.19 -4.30 8.13
CA PRO A 12 -17.06 -3.19 8.51
C PRO A 12 -16.41 -2.32 9.60
N GLY A 13 -16.43 -1.00 9.41
CA GLY A 13 -15.84 -0.03 10.34
C GLY A 13 -14.32 0.14 10.26
N LYS A 14 -13.63 -0.57 9.35
CA LYS A 14 -12.20 -0.35 9.06
C LYS A 14 -12.04 0.53 7.81
N LEU A 15 -11.04 1.41 7.87
CA LEU A 15 -10.70 2.34 6.79
C LEU A 15 -9.29 2.00 6.27
N ALA A 16 -9.11 2.10 4.95
CA ALA A 16 -7.80 2.03 4.33
C ALA A 16 -7.15 3.42 4.31
N ILE A 17 -5.91 3.54 4.81
CA ILE A 17 -5.14 4.77 4.68
C ILE A 17 -4.70 4.92 3.22
N ALA A 18 -4.99 6.06 2.61
CA ALA A 18 -4.66 6.32 1.22
C ALA A 18 -4.11 7.73 1.03
N ASP A 19 -3.44 7.96 -0.10
CA ASP A 19 -2.99 9.29 -0.49
C ASP A 19 -4.11 10.16 -1.05
N ARG A 20 -3.89 11.48 -1.05
CA ARG A 20 -4.87 12.46 -1.56
C ARG A 20 -5.28 12.20 -3.01
N GLY A 21 -4.41 11.59 -3.83
CA GLY A 21 -4.72 11.22 -5.21
C GLY A 21 -5.83 10.17 -5.34
N TYR A 22 -6.17 9.46 -4.26
CA TYR A 22 -7.29 8.51 -4.21
C TYR A 22 -8.61 9.18 -3.77
N ALA A 23 -8.67 10.51 -3.70
CA ALA A 23 -9.91 11.23 -3.46
C ALA A 23 -10.93 10.90 -4.56
N THR A 24 -12.15 10.59 -4.13
CA THR A 24 -13.24 10.13 -5.01
C THR A 24 -14.53 10.84 -4.61
N SER A 25 -15.31 11.23 -5.62
CA SER A 25 -16.62 11.85 -5.42
C SER A 25 -17.70 10.84 -5.00
N ARG A 26 -17.39 9.54 -5.03
CA ARG A 26 -18.34 8.46 -4.72
C ARG A 26 -18.46 8.28 -3.20
N PRO A 27 -19.66 8.46 -2.61
CA PRO A 27 -19.83 8.40 -1.15
C PRO A 27 -19.47 7.06 -0.53
N GLN A 28 -19.73 5.95 -1.23
CA GLN A 28 -19.43 4.60 -0.74
C GLN A 28 -17.92 4.37 -0.60
N GLU A 29 -17.13 4.84 -1.56
CA GLU A 29 -15.67 4.73 -1.54
C GLU A 29 -15.06 5.69 -0.51
N ARG A 30 -15.62 6.91 -0.38
CA ARG A 30 -15.17 7.90 0.61
C ARG A 30 -15.31 7.39 2.05
N LYS A 31 -16.32 6.56 2.34
CA LYS A 31 -16.51 5.93 3.66
C LYS A 31 -15.53 4.80 3.97
N LEU A 32 -14.71 4.39 3.01
CA LEU A 32 -13.73 3.29 3.15
C LEU A 32 -12.29 3.78 3.15
N LEU A 33 -12.06 5.05 2.78
CA LEU A 33 -10.73 5.64 2.64
C LEU A 33 -10.49 6.70 3.71
N SER A 34 -9.38 6.56 4.42
CA SER A 34 -8.87 7.53 5.37
C SER A 34 -7.77 8.37 4.71
N LEU A 35 -8.19 9.46 4.08
CA LEU A 35 -7.28 10.43 3.45
C LEU A 35 -6.63 11.34 4.51
N PRO A 36 -5.50 11.99 4.20
CA PRO A 36 -4.89 13.00 5.06
C PRO A 36 -5.77 14.25 5.04
N ASP A 37 -6.23 14.67 6.23
CA ASP A 37 -7.08 15.86 6.39
C ASP A 37 -6.35 16.93 7.24
N LYS A 38 -6.63 18.20 6.99
CA LYS A 38 -6.13 19.31 7.82
C LYS A 38 -6.83 19.37 9.18
N MET A 39 -8.02 18.76 9.27
CA MET A 39 -8.81 18.69 10.50
C MET A 39 -8.40 17.50 11.40
N ASP A 40 -7.47 16.66 10.96
CA ASP A 40 -6.94 15.57 11.77
C ASP A 40 -6.22 16.12 13.02
N CYS A 41 -6.42 15.49 14.18
CA CYS A 41 -5.60 15.80 15.35
C CYS A 41 -4.13 15.44 15.08
N LYS A 42 -3.21 16.10 15.79
CA LYS A 42 -1.76 15.94 15.58
C LYS A 42 -1.29 14.48 15.64
N GLU A 43 -1.87 13.69 16.54
CA GLU A 43 -1.54 12.27 16.69
C GLU A 43 -2.03 11.43 15.50
N LEU A 44 -3.27 11.63 15.08
CA LEU A 44 -3.85 10.94 13.92
C LEU A 44 -3.11 11.32 12.63
N ALA A 45 -2.79 12.60 12.45
CA ALA A 45 -2.01 13.07 11.31
C ALA A 45 -0.61 12.43 11.26
N LYS A 46 0.09 12.33 12.39
CA LYS A 46 1.38 11.63 12.50
C LYS A 46 1.24 10.15 12.20
N PHE A 47 0.21 9.48 12.71
CA PHE A 47 -0.05 8.07 12.43
C PHE A 47 -0.28 7.81 10.95
N LYS A 48 -1.18 8.56 10.30
CA LYS A 48 -1.43 8.49 8.86
C LYS A 48 -0.17 8.80 8.05
N SER A 49 0.63 9.78 8.48
CA SER A 49 1.90 10.12 7.82
C SER A 49 2.89 8.95 7.85
N ARG A 50 3.14 8.37 9.03
CA ARG A 50 4.04 7.22 9.19
C ARG A 50 3.58 6.02 8.36
N ALA A 51 2.28 5.73 8.34
CA ALA A 51 1.73 4.64 7.54
C ALA A 51 2.00 4.83 6.05
N ARG A 52 1.76 6.05 5.52
CA ARG A 52 2.00 6.36 4.11
C ARG A 52 3.49 6.32 3.75
N CYS A 53 4.36 6.91 4.57
CA CYS A 53 5.81 6.84 4.34
C CYS A 53 6.33 5.40 4.33
N ARG A 54 5.88 4.53 5.25
CA ARG A 54 6.24 3.11 5.24
C ARG A 54 5.83 2.42 3.94
N HIS A 55 4.60 2.70 3.48
CA HIS A 55 4.08 2.12 2.26
C HIS A 55 4.81 2.63 1.01
N GLU A 56 5.19 3.91 0.99
CA GLU A 56 6.01 4.49 -0.07
C GLU A 56 7.42 3.88 -0.13
N THR A 57 8.09 3.69 1.01
CA THR A 57 9.37 2.99 1.07
C THR A 57 9.26 1.54 0.60
N PHE A 58 8.21 0.81 1.03
CA PHE A 58 7.93 -0.55 0.56
C PHE A 58 7.78 -0.58 -0.97
N ASN A 59 6.95 0.29 -1.53
CA ASN A 59 6.74 0.38 -2.98
C ASN A 59 8.02 0.78 -3.73
N GLY A 60 8.85 1.65 -3.14
CA GLY A 60 10.17 1.99 -3.67
C GLY A 60 11.06 0.76 -3.80
N ARG A 61 11.04 -0.15 -2.83
CA ARG A 61 11.82 -1.39 -2.87
C ARG A 61 11.31 -2.39 -3.91
N LEU A 62 9.99 -2.51 -4.07
CA LEU A 62 9.39 -3.37 -5.11
C LEU A 62 9.88 -3.00 -6.52
N LYS A 63 10.11 -1.71 -6.78
CA LYS A 63 10.56 -1.23 -8.10
C LYS A 63 11.96 -1.72 -8.51
N PHE A 64 12.79 -2.20 -7.57
CA PHE A 64 14.11 -2.77 -7.90
C PHE A 64 14.01 -4.18 -8.51
N PHE A 65 12.85 -4.83 -8.44
CA PHE A 65 12.64 -6.14 -9.04
C PHE A 65 12.22 -5.98 -10.50
N ASN A 66 13.11 -6.32 -11.43
CA ASN A 66 12.87 -6.23 -12.87
C ASN A 66 11.60 -6.97 -13.32
N SER A 67 11.22 -8.03 -12.61
CA SER A 67 9.98 -8.77 -12.85
C SER A 67 8.71 -7.95 -12.63
N LEU A 68 8.77 -6.89 -11.83
CA LEU A 68 7.70 -5.92 -11.60
C LEU A 68 7.93 -4.59 -12.34
N GLY A 69 9.17 -4.29 -12.70
CA GLY A 69 9.56 -3.05 -13.38
C GLY A 69 9.32 -3.07 -14.90
N HIS A 70 9.30 -4.25 -15.52
CA HIS A 70 9.09 -4.42 -16.96
C HIS A 70 7.81 -5.21 -17.26
N THR A 71 7.35 -5.11 -18.51
CA THR A 71 6.23 -5.92 -19.00
C THR A 71 6.52 -7.40 -18.77
N PHE A 72 5.70 -8.02 -17.93
CA PHE A 72 5.80 -9.44 -17.61
C PHE A 72 5.49 -10.28 -18.86
N ARG A 73 6.40 -11.17 -19.25
CA ARG A 73 6.32 -11.94 -20.50
C ARG A 73 5.92 -13.40 -20.30
N HIS A 74 5.67 -13.81 -19.06
CA HIS A 74 5.23 -15.17 -18.74
C HIS A 74 3.71 -15.16 -18.55
N GLY A 75 3.09 -16.33 -18.41
CA GLY A 75 1.64 -16.44 -18.23
C GLY A 75 1.12 -15.55 -17.10
N SER A 76 -0.05 -14.93 -17.30
CA SER A 76 -0.61 -13.94 -16.36
C SER A 76 -0.89 -14.54 -14.98
N GLU A 77 -1.14 -15.85 -14.92
CA GLU A 77 -1.27 -16.64 -13.70
C GLU A 77 0.01 -16.62 -12.85
N LEU A 78 1.19 -16.57 -13.48
CA LEU A 78 2.48 -16.52 -12.78
C LEU A 78 2.77 -15.12 -12.24
N HIS A 79 2.18 -14.07 -12.82
CA HIS A 79 2.43 -12.70 -12.39
C HIS A 79 1.95 -12.45 -10.95
N GLU A 80 0.82 -13.02 -10.55
CA GLU A 80 0.34 -12.94 -9.16
C GLU A 80 1.34 -13.60 -8.20
N HIS A 81 1.81 -14.81 -8.53
CA HIS A 81 2.80 -15.52 -7.72
C HIS A 81 4.10 -14.74 -7.56
N VAL A 82 4.60 -14.15 -8.65
CA VAL A 82 5.80 -13.31 -8.63
C VAL A 82 5.59 -12.06 -7.78
N MET A 83 4.45 -11.38 -7.92
CA MET A 83 4.12 -10.20 -7.11
C MET A 83 4.10 -10.54 -5.62
N VAL A 84 3.44 -11.64 -5.24
CA VAL A 84 3.39 -12.09 -3.84
C VAL A 84 4.78 -12.47 -3.33
N ALA A 85 5.56 -13.21 -4.11
CA ALA A 85 6.92 -13.60 -3.75
C ALA A 85 7.82 -12.39 -3.49
N VAL A 86 7.80 -11.40 -4.40
CA VAL A 86 8.56 -10.16 -4.21
C VAL A 86 8.08 -9.38 -2.99
N CYS A 87 6.77 -9.27 -2.76
CA CYS A 87 6.22 -8.64 -1.56
C CYS A 87 6.76 -9.28 -0.26
N VAL A 88 6.77 -10.62 -0.21
CA VAL A 88 7.26 -11.39 0.93
C VAL A 88 8.75 -11.18 1.12
N ILE A 89 9.56 -11.25 0.05
CA ILE A 89 11.01 -11.00 0.12
C ILE A 89 11.30 -9.60 0.69
N VAL A 90 10.62 -8.56 0.19
CA VAL A 90 10.83 -7.19 0.65
C VAL A 90 10.42 -7.01 2.11
N GLN A 91 9.32 -7.64 2.54
CA GLN A 91 8.93 -7.65 3.96
C GLN A 91 10.00 -8.31 4.83
N TYR A 92 10.49 -9.49 4.44
CA TYR A 92 11.57 -10.17 5.16
C TYR A 92 12.86 -9.35 5.21
N GLN A 93 13.22 -8.64 4.15
CA GLN A 93 14.37 -7.72 4.15
C GLN A 93 14.18 -6.57 5.13
N MET A 94 12.95 -6.04 5.23
CA MET A 94 12.61 -4.98 6.17
C MET A 94 12.70 -5.44 7.63
N ASP A 95 12.40 -6.71 7.89
CA ASP A 95 12.45 -7.28 9.24
C ASP A 95 13.85 -7.79 9.64
N ASN A 96 14.71 -8.21 8.68
CA ASN A 96 16.00 -8.87 8.94
C ASN A 96 17.24 -8.06 8.51
N GLY A 97 17.36 -6.80 8.94
CA GLY A 97 18.62 -6.06 8.83
C GLY A 97 18.70 -5.02 7.70
N ALA A 98 17.65 -4.84 6.90
CA ALA A 98 17.47 -3.66 6.05
C ALA A 98 16.23 -2.86 6.50
N ALA A 99 16.19 -2.43 7.75
CA ALA A 99 15.04 -1.74 8.34
C ALA A 99 14.65 -0.48 7.55
N ILE A 100 13.34 -0.18 7.50
CA ILE A 100 12.76 0.99 6.81
C ILE A 100 13.25 2.31 7.42
N PHE A 101 13.52 2.29 8.73
CA PHE A 101 14.02 3.42 9.49
C PHE A 101 15.18 2.88 10.33
N ASN A 102 16.39 3.35 10.04
CA ASN A 102 17.40 3.41 11.09
C ASN A 102 16.90 4.52 12.01
N VAL A 103 16.39 4.15 13.19
CA VAL A 103 16.03 5.10 14.25
C VAL A 103 17.29 5.36 15.07
#